data_AF-A0AAE0SUH4-F1
#
_entry.id   AF-A0AAE0SUH4-F1
#
_cell.length_a   1.000
_cell.length_b   1.000
_cell.length_c   1.000
_cell.angle_alpha   90.00
_cell.angle_beta   90.00
_cell.angle_gamma   90.00
#
_symmetry.space_group_name_H-M   'P 1'
#
loop_
_entity.id
_entity.type
_entity.pdbx_description
1 polymer ?
#
loop_
_entity_poly.entity_id
_entity_poly.type
_entity_poly.pdbx_seq_one_letter_code
_entity_poly.pdbx_strand_id
1 'polypeptide(L)'
;MKCNQNCLKNAGNPRDMRRFQVAITTTVHVDGALLAVSDNMFVHNNSKHGRRARRLDPTEGDYLADPLMGVTGRYPRGQFLF
;
A
#
# COMPACT_ATOMS: atom_id res chain seq x y z
N MET A 1 -1.74 15.65 1.41
CA MET A 1 -2.61 15.14 2.50
C MET A 1 -2.14 13.78 2.99
N LYS A 2 -1.58 13.67 4.19
CA LYS A 2 -1.11 12.39 4.73
C LYS A 2 -2.21 11.65 5.50
N CYS A 3 -2.37 10.36 5.25
CA CYS A 3 -3.22 9.49 6.05
C CYS A 3 -2.40 8.85 7.18
N ASN A 4 -2.90 8.92 8.43
CA ASN A 4 -2.29 8.28 9.60
C ASN A 4 -3.15 7.12 10.17
N GLN A 5 -4.15 6.66 9.39
CA GLN A 5 -5.00 5.55 9.78
C GLN A 5 -4.75 4.38 8.83
N ASN A 6 -4.32 3.25 9.39
CA ASN A 6 -4.18 2.02 8.62
C ASN A 6 -5.55 1.41 8.28
N CYS A 7 -5.62 0.69 7.17
CA CYS A 7 -6.78 -0.13 6.81
C CYS A 7 -7.00 -1.26 7.82
N LEU A 8 -5.92 -1.90 8.29
CA LEU A 8 -5.98 -2.95 9.31
C LEU A 8 -5.59 -2.41 10.68
N LYS A 9 -6.35 -2.81 11.70
CA LYS A 9 -6.13 -2.36 13.09
C LYS A 9 -5.06 -3.19 13.81
N ASN A 10 -5.04 -4.49 13.52
CA ASN A 10 -4.18 -5.46 14.21
C ASN A 10 -3.14 -6.05 13.25
N ALA A 11 -2.05 -6.55 13.82
CA ALA A 11 -1.06 -7.32 13.08
C ALA A 11 -1.59 -8.70 12.69
N GLY A 12 -0.90 -9.35 11.74
CA GLY A 12 -1.22 -10.70 11.29
C GLY A 12 -1.62 -10.75 9.82
N ASN A 13 -2.03 -11.94 9.38
CA ASN A 13 -2.49 -12.13 8.01
C ASN A 13 -3.80 -11.35 7.79
N PRO A 14 -3.90 -10.47 6.78
CA PRO A 14 -5.13 -9.76 6.47
C PRO A 14 -6.28 -10.75 6.24
N ARG A 15 -7.24 -10.79 7.17
CA ARG A 15 -8.51 -11.52 6.98
C ARG A 15 -9.62 -10.57 6.53
N ASP A 16 -9.60 -9.35 7.07
CA ASP A 16 -10.55 -8.29 6.70
C ASP A 16 -9.98 -7.39 5.61
N MET A 17 -10.70 -7.22 4.51
CA MET A 17 -10.26 -6.44 3.35
C MET A 17 -10.74 -4.99 3.39
N ARG A 18 -10.50 -4.28 4.51
CA ARG A 18 -10.84 -2.85 4.58
C ARG A 18 -9.96 -2.04 3.62
N ARG A 19 -10.57 -1.11 2.88
CA ARG A 19 -9.91 -0.15 2.00
C ARG A 19 -10.51 1.24 2.20
N PHE A 20 -9.76 2.27 1.89
CA PHE A 20 -10.23 3.66 1.91
C PHE A 20 -10.49 4.16 0.50
N GLN A 21 -11.43 5.07 0.38
CA GLN A 21 -11.63 5.90 -0.80
C GLN A 21 -11.61 7.35 -0.35
N VAL A 22 -11.18 8.24 -1.24
CA VAL A 22 -11.29 9.69 -1.04
C VAL A 22 -12.54 10.16 -1.77
N ALA A 23 -13.46 10.75 -1.02
CA ALA A 23 -14.62 11.44 -1.55
C ALA A 23 -14.34 12.94 -1.61
N ILE A 24 -14.74 13.59 -2.70
CA ILE A 24 -14.67 15.04 -2.88
C ILE A 24 -16.10 15.56 -2.94
N THR A 25 -16.41 16.56 -2.11
CA THR A 25 -17.73 17.21 -2.02
C THR A 25 -17.54 18.67 -1.63
N THR A 26 -18.54 19.51 -1.88
CA THR A 26 -18.56 20.91 -1.45
C THR A 26 -19.06 21.09 -0.02
N THR A 27 -19.59 20.03 0.60
CA THR A 27 -20.09 20.04 1.99
C THR A 27 -19.27 19.09 2.86
N VAL A 28 -19.43 19.16 4.18
CA VAL A 28 -18.73 18.23 5.10
C VAL A 28 -19.35 16.82 5.12
N HIS A 29 -20.54 16.67 4.56
CA HIS A 29 -21.34 15.45 4.58
C HIS A 29 -20.97 14.55 3.40
N VAL A 30 -20.66 13.28 3.69
CA VAL A 30 -20.23 12.28 2.69
C VAL A 30 -21.34 11.34 2.24
N ASP A 31 -22.53 11.46 2.83
CA ASP A 31 -23.76 10.75 2.51
C ASP A 31 -24.61 11.46 1.43
N GLY A 32 -24.24 12.69 1.07
CA GLY A 32 -24.92 13.51 0.06
C GLY A 32 -24.32 13.41 -1.35
N ALA A 33 -24.55 14.44 -2.17
CA ALA A 33 -24.03 14.52 -3.53
C ALA A 33 -22.50 14.70 -3.53
N LEU A 34 -21.78 13.71 -4.07
CA LEU A 34 -20.32 13.73 -4.21
C LEU A 34 -19.92 14.22 -5.61
N LEU A 35 -18.86 15.01 -5.69
CA LEU A 35 -18.26 15.46 -6.96
C LEU A 35 -17.43 14.34 -7.61
N ALA A 36 -16.70 13.58 -6.79
CA ALA A 36 -15.88 12.46 -7.23
C ALA A 36 -15.56 11.51 -6.07
N VAL A 37 -15.26 10.26 -6.40
CA VAL A 37 -14.77 9.24 -5.48
C VAL A 37 -13.56 8.56 -6.12
N SER A 38 -12.49 8.35 -5.35
CA SER A 38 -11.27 7.71 -5.84
C SER A 38 -11.39 6.18 -5.95
N ASP A 39 -10.43 5.57 -6.63
CA ASP A 39 -10.17 4.13 -6.51
C ASP A 39 -9.88 3.72 -5.05
N ASN A 40 -10.00 2.41 -4.80
CA ASN A 40 -9.70 1.81 -3.51
C ASN A 40 -8.21 1.90 -3.15
N MET A 41 -7.92 2.55 -2.03
CA MET A 41 -6.58 2.65 -1.45
C MET A 41 -6.42 1.73 -0.26
N PHE A 42 -5.25 1.10 -0.15
CA PHE A 42 -4.89 0.26 0.99
C PHE A 42 -3.74 0.93 1.75
N VAL A 43 -4.08 1.58 2.87
CA VAL A 43 -3.12 2.28 3.73
C VAL A 43 -2.56 1.28 4.75
N HIS A 44 -1.25 1.09 4.73
CA HIS A 44 -0.56 0.20 5.66
C HIS A 44 0.82 0.76 6.02
N ASN A 45 1.28 0.48 7.23
CA ASN A 45 2.64 0.79 7.65
C ASN A 45 3.53 -0.45 7.51
N ASN A 46 3.90 -0.79 6.27
CA ASN A 46 4.76 -1.94 5.98
C ASN A 46 5.67 -1.64 4.78
N SER A 47 6.96 -1.41 5.05
CA SER A 47 7.98 -1.12 4.03
C SER A 47 8.25 -2.31 3.09
N LYS A 48 7.80 -3.52 3.44
CA LYS A 48 7.95 -4.74 2.63
C LYS A 48 6.74 -5.02 1.74
N HIS A 49 5.69 -4.20 1.76
CA HIS A 49 4.54 -4.43 0.89
C HIS A 49 4.94 -4.47 -0.60
N GLY A 50 4.40 -5.44 -1.34
CA GLY A 50 4.73 -5.67 -2.75
C GLY A 50 6.05 -6.40 -2.99
N ARG A 51 6.88 -6.63 -1.96
CA ARG A 51 8.07 -7.49 -2.10
C ARG A 51 7.64 -8.96 -2.13
N ARG A 52 8.28 -9.74 -3.01
CA ARG A 52 8.20 -11.20 -2.94
C ARG A 52 8.96 -11.70 -1.70
N ALA A 53 8.46 -12.74 -1.05
CA ALA A 53 9.15 -13.37 0.06
C ALA A 53 10.53 -13.88 -0.42
N ARG A 54 11.60 -13.54 0.30
CA ARG A 54 12.91 -14.19 0.11
C ARG A 54 12.89 -15.52 0.84
N ARG A 55 13.31 -16.60 0.17
CA ARG A 55 13.60 -17.87 0.85
C ARG A 55 14.81 -17.63 1.75
N LEU A 56 14.69 -17.98 3.02
CA LEU A 56 15.79 -17.94 3.97
C LEU A 56 16.38 -19.35 4.02
N ASP A 57 17.12 -19.74 2.99
CA ASP A 57 17.94 -20.94 3.05
C ASP A 57 19.33 -20.52 3.61
N PRO A 58 19.76 -21.01 4.78
CA PRO A 58 20.99 -20.56 5.45
C PRO A 58 22.29 -20.75 4.65
N THR A 59 22.23 -21.51 3.56
CA THR A 59 23.35 -21.79 2.65
C THR A 59 23.49 -20.74 1.55
N GLU A 60 22.48 -19.88 1.36
CA GLU A 60 22.45 -18.80 0.38
C GLU A 60 22.78 -17.47 1.08
N GLY A 61 24.03 -17.33 1.53
CA GLY A 61 24.56 -16.04 1.99
C GLY A 61 24.48 -15.00 0.88
N ASP A 62 24.22 -13.73 1.25
CA ASP A 62 24.01 -12.52 0.42
C ASP A 62 25.10 -12.23 -0.64
N TYR A 63 25.36 -13.13 -1.60
CA TYR A 63 26.33 -12.92 -2.67
C TYR A 63 25.75 -12.34 -3.95
N LEU A 64 24.43 -12.12 -4.03
CA LEU A 64 23.77 -11.57 -5.23
C LEU A 64 23.04 -10.26 -4.96
N ALA A 65 23.64 -9.35 -4.19
CA ALA A 65 23.31 -7.93 -4.28
C ALA A 65 24.11 -7.30 -5.43
N ASP A 66 23.94 -7.84 -6.63
CA ASP A 66 24.47 -7.25 -7.87
C ASP A 66 23.54 -6.09 -8.26
N PRO A 67 24.02 -4.83 -8.33
CA PRO A 67 23.14 -3.66 -8.52
C PRO A 67 22.64 -3.49 -9.96
N LEU A 68 22.85 -4.47 -10.86
CA LEU A 68 22.65 -4.33 -12.31
C LEU A 68 21.56 -5.21 -12.95
N MET A 69 20.69 -5.87 -12.19
CA MET A 69 19.52 -6.58 -12.76
C MET A 69 18.24 -6.20 -12.01
N GLY A 70 17.52 -5.18 -12.51
CA GLY A 70 16.19 -4.91 -11.99
C GLY A 70 15.52 -3.58 -12.32
N VAL A 71 15.86 -2.91 -13.42
CA VAL A 71 14.97 -1.89 -14.01
C VAL A 71 13.78 -2.63 -14.64
N THR A 72 12.84 -3.08 -13.80
CA THR A 72 11.46 -3.34 -14.23
C THR A 72 10.58 -2.46 -13.40
N GLY A 73 10.24 -1.32 -14.00
CA GLY A 73 9.29 -0.37 -13.45
C GLY A 73 7.99 -1.07 -13.06
N ARG A 74 7.61 -0.86 -11.81
CA ARG A 74 6.24 -0.58 -11.41
C ARG A 74 6.38 0.21 -10.12
N TYR A 75 6.31 1.53 -10.24
CA TYR A 75 5.71 2.31 -9.16
C TYR A 75 4.43 1.56 -8.78
N PRO A 76 4.30 1.03 -7.56
CA PRO A 76 3.07 0.38 -7.18
C PRO A 76 2.02 1.46 -7.20
N ARG A 77 1.10 1.40 -8.19
CA ARG A 77 -0.13 2.19 -8.17
C ARG A 77 -0.73 2.05 -6.78
N GLY A 78 -0.65 3.11 -5.97
CA GLY A 78 -1.17 3.12 -4.61
C GLY A 78 -0.26 3.74 -3.53
N GLN A 79 1.04 3.92 -3.75
CA GLN A 79 1.83 4.82 -2.89
C GLN A 79 1.68 6.26 -3.41
N PHE A 80 0.48 6.83 -3.26
CA PHE A 80 0.37 8.28 -3.20
C PHE A 80 0.90 8.68 -1.83
N LEU A 81 2.21 8.92 -1.77
CA LEU A 81 2.77 9.78 -0.75
C LEU A 81 2.11 11.15 -0.94
N PHE A 82 1.34 11.56 0.06
CA PHE A 82 1.36 12.94 0.47
C PHE A 82 1.57 13.01 1.98
#